data_AF-A0A1Q6PWE0-F1
#
_entry.id   AF-A0A1Q6PWE0-F1
#
_cell.length_a   1.000
_cell.length_b   1.000
_cell.length_c   1.000
_cell.angle_alpha   90.00
_cell.angle_beta   90.00
_cell.angle_gamma   90.00
#
_symmetry.space_group_name_H-M   'P 1'
#
loop_
_entity.id
_entity.type
_entity.pdbx_description
1 polymer ?
#
loop_
_entity_poly.entity_id
_entity_poly.type
_entity_poly.pdbx_seq_one_letter_code
_entity_poly.pdbx_strand_id
1 'polypeptide(L)'
;MKKLTALLMLVLTMGLCILPAQAEVERSKLLDAAFSMLEEGNDFVRRYNEITGAEVTATFVDGCPYFFGGKADDETTLTRLFSRAPLYSKREIWEQTRFYDKGSYYLYGLDCSGFTQWVYAEAGLPKHDSLSNMILQYGKYGKNHVYSHRKGKGMPSYDKLAENLQVGDLLVAKKRARHIMMFIGTLRDFGYTEEELPELAPYLDYALVIHCGPNFAYTDRIQAFLDAHQDDSYYKGVKTTDGGVAISIIGVPFADAPNRGSYGVNDFAWFDMPDGYKLTIWDLPNATSFCWFRMNP
;
A
#
# COMPACT_ATOMS: atom_id res chain seq x y z
N MET A 1 -57.24 9.64 12.52
CA MET A 1 -56.50 9.44 11.26
C MET A 1 -55.17 10.20 11.21
N LYS A 2 -55.12 11.53 11.41
CA LYS A 2 -53.86 12.32 11.34
C LYS A 2 -52.71 11.87 12.27
N LYS A 3 -53.04 11.38 13.48
CA LYS A 3 -52.05 10.87 14.44
C LYS A 3 -51.46 9.51 14.04
N LEU A 4 -52.22 8.71 13.28
CA LEU A 4 -51.78 7.39 12.80
C LEU A 4 -50.85 7.53 11.60
N THR A 5 -51.12 8.51 10.72
CA THR A 5 -50.22 8.85 9.59
C THR A 5 -48.90 9.46 10.05
N ALA A 6 -48.91 10.28 11.11
CA ALA A 6 -47.67 10.84 11.67
C ALA A 6 -46.78 9.76 12.31
N LEU A 7 -47.39 8.79 13.01
CA LEU A 7 -46.67 7.66 13.59
C LEU A 7 -46.11 6.72 12.50
N LEU A 8 -46.87 6.48 11.44
CA LEU A 8 -46.43 5.65 10.32
C LEU A 8 -45.28 6.31 9.55
N MET A 9 -45.31 7.63 9.31
CA MET A 9 -44.19 8.34 8.71
C MET A 9 -42.94 8.31 9.60
N LEU A 10 -43.07 8.48 10.91
CA LEU A 10 -41.94 8.44 11.84
C LEU A 10 -41.25 7.06 11.85
N VAL A 11 -42.04 5.99 11.85
CA VAL A 11 -41.54 4.60 11.78
C VAL A 11 -40.94 4.31 10.39
N LEU A 12 -41.47 4.88 9.30
CA LEU A 12 -40.87 4.76 7.97
C LEU A 12 -39.53 5.50 7.88
N THR A 13 -39.42 6.71 8.46
CA THR A 13 -38.16 7.47 8.50
C THR A 13 -37.13 6.83 9.43
N MET A 14 -37.52 6.27 10.58
CA MET A 14 -36.59 5.54 11.44
C MET A 14 -36.20 4.17 10.84
N GLY A 15 -37.09 3.52 10.10
CA GLY A 15 -36.80 2.26 9.40
C GLY A 15 -35.89 2.43 8.17
N LEU A 16 -35.93 3.59 7.52
CA LEU A 16 -35.03 3.95 6.41
C LEU A 16 -33.62 4.39 6.86
N CYS A 17 -33.44 4.75 8.14
CA CYS A 17 -32.14 5.13 8.69
C CYS A 17 -31.35 3.95 9.28
N ILE A 18 -31.86 2.72 9.18
CA ILE A 18 -31.12 1.50 9.53
C ILE A 18 -30.60 0.87 8.23
N LEU A 19 -29.82 1.63 7.47
CA LEU A 19 -28.80 0.99 6.65
C LEU A 19 -27.78 0.43 7.63
N PRO A 20 -27.26 -0.80 7.44
CA PRO A 20 -26.09 -1.23 8.21
C PRO A 20 -25.04 -0.13 8.03
N ALA A 21 -24.59 0.46 9.14
CA ALA A 21 -23.45 1.36 9.09
C ALA A 21 -22.29 0.53 8.55
N GLN A 22 -21.99 0.72 7.28
CA GLN A 22 -20.79 0.19 6.65
C GLN A 22 -19.63 0.77 7.45
N ALA A 23 -18.72 -0.09 7.92
CA ALA A 23 -17.56 0.39 8.65
C ALA A 23 -16.68 1.15 7.65
N GLU A 24 -16.70 2.47 7.72
CA GLU A 24 -15.82 3.32 6.91
C GLU A 24 -14.42 3.34 7.50
N VAL A 25 -13.42 3.64 6.67
CA VAL A 25 -12.04 3.80 7.12
C VAL A 25 -11.93 4.87 8.20
N GLU A 26 -11.30 4.53 9.31
CA GLU A 26 -11.06 5.47 10.41
C GLU A 26 -9.72 6.20 10.23
N ARG A 27 -9.65 7.44 10.72
CA ARG A 27 -8.40 8.21 10.71
C ARG A 27 -7.33 7.50 11.53
N SER A 28 -6.14 7.35 10.96
CA SER A 28 -4.99 6.77 11.66
C SER A 28 -3.69 7.44 11.24
N LYS A 29 -2.79 7.68 12.19
CA LYS A 29 -1.43 8.19 11.89
C LYS A 29 -0.66 7.29 10.91
N LEU A 30 -0.96 5.99 10.93
CA LEU A 30 -0.37 5.04 9.99
C LEU A 30 -0.84 5.29 8.56
N LEU A 31 -2.13 5.58 8.38
CA LEU A 31 -2.68 5.91 7.06
C LEU A 31 -2.25 7.31 6.63
N ASP A 32 -2.28 8.30 7.53
CA ASP A 32 -1.79 9.67 7.26
C ASP A 32 -0.35 9.62 6.70
N ALA A 33 0.54 8.87 7.34
CA ALA A 33 1.91 8.69 6.87
C ALA A 33 1.98 7.87 5.56
N ALA A 34 1.33 6.71 5.50
CA ALA A 34 1.42 5.84 4.32
C ALA A 34 0.87 6.50 3.06
N PHE A 35 -0.22 7.26 3.18
CA PHE A 35 -0.86 7.98 2.08
C PHE A 35 -0.11 9.24 1.65
N SER A 36 0.64 9.89 2.55
CA SER A 36 1.50 11.01 2.14
C SER A 36 2.62 10.57 1.19
N MET A 37 2.88 9.27 1.04
CA MET A 37 3.88 8.72 0.12
C MET A 37 3.31 8.28 -1.22
N LEU A 38 1.98 8.32 -1.40
CA LEU A 38 1.34 8.13 -2.69
C LEU A 38 1.46 9.41 -3.54
N GLU A 39 1.15 9.27 -4.82
CA GLU A 39 1.15 10.37 -5.78
C GLU A 39 0.02 11.38 -5.53
N GLU A 40 0.22 12.59 -6.03
CA GLU A 40 -0.82 13.62 -6.03
C GLU A 40 -2.02 13.17 -6.88
N GLY A 41 -3.23 13.47 -6.40
CA GLY A 41 -4.47 13.11 -7.08
C GLY A 41 -4.92 11.65 -6.91
N ASN A 42 -4.21 10.84 -6.12
CA ASN A 42 -4.59 9.45 -5.85
C ASN A 42 -5.98 9.35 -5.17
N ASP A 43 -6.90 8.58 -5.77
CA ASP A 43 -8.30 8.52 -5.33
C ASP A 43 -8.50 7.92 -3.93
N PHE A 44 -7.63 7.01 -3.49
CA PHE A 44 -7.67 6.49 -2.12
C PHE A 44 -7.37 7.59 -1.10
N VAL A 45 -6.42 8.49 -1.41
CA VAL A 45 -6.07 9.62 -0.54
C VAL A 45 -7.21 10.63 -0.50
N ARG A 46 -7.80 10.94 -1.66
CA ARG A 46 -8.97 11.83 -1.76
C ARG A 46 -10.14 11.31 -0.90
N ARG A 47 -10.53 10.05 -1.11
CA ARG A 47 -11.64 9.41 -0.36
C ARG A 47 -11.35 9.32 1.13
N TYR A 48 -10.14 8.93 1.51
CA TYR A 48 -9.71 8.93 2.91
C TYR A 48 -9.86 10.31 3.56
N ASN A 49 -9.41 11.37 2.88
CA ASN A 49 -9.55 12.74 3.37
C ASN A 49 -11.01 13.18 3.48
N GLU A 50 -11.87 12.81 2.53
CA GLU A 50 -13.30 13.12 2.55
C GLU A 50 -14.04 12.43 3.71
N ILE A 51 -13.72 11.16 3.96
CA ILE A 51 -14.33 10.36 5.03
C ILE A 51 -13.85 10.84 6.41
N THR A 52 -12.54 11.12 6.54
CA THR A 52 -11.90 11.28 7.86
C THR A 52 -11.54 12.71 8.25
N GLY A 53 -11.51 13.65 7.29
CA GLY A 53 -10.99 15.00 7.49
C GLY A 53 -9.50 15.07 7.79
N ALA A 54 -8.70 14.09 7.34
CA ALA A 54 -7.27 14.01 7.65
C ALA A 54 -6.39 15.06 6.94
N GLU A 55 -6.84 15.60 5.80
CA GLU A 55 -6.13 16.59 4.98
C GLU A 55 -4.72 16.14 4.54
N VAL A 56 -4.53 14.86 4.27
CA VAL A 56 -3.26 14.29 3.80
C VAL A 56 -2.93 14.81 2.40
N THR A 57 -1.71 15.30 2.22
CA THR A 57 -1.16 15.71 0.93
C THR A 57 0.01 14.84 0.53
N ALA A 58 0.20 14.61 -0.78
CA ALA A 58 1.34 13.91 -1.30
C ALA A 58 2.65 14.66 -0.97
N THR A 59 3.66 13.91 -0.51
CA THR A 59 4.99 14.43 -0.21
C THR A 59 5.80 14.62 -1.49
N PHE A 60 5.57 13.74 -2.47
CA PHE A 60 6.20 13.78 -3.78
C PHE A 60 5.11 13.76 -4.85
N VAL A 61 5.23 14.62 -5.86
CA VAL A 61 4.19 14.81 -6.88
C VAL A 61 3.82 13.48 -7.56
N ASP A 62 4.82 12.72 -8.02
CA ASP A 62 4.62 11.43 -8.71
C ASP A 62 4.65 10.21 -7.76
N GLY A 63 4.59 10.45 -6.44
CA GLY A 63 4.69 9.44 -5.39
C GLY A 63 6.14 9.09 -5.01
N CYS A 64 6.31 8.39 -3.90
CA CYS A 64 7.63 7.98 -3.41
C CYS A 64 8.21 6.86 -4.31
N PRO A 65 9.43 7.04 -4.86
CA PRO A 65 10.06 6.03 -5.69
C PRO A 65 10.50 4.84 -4.85
N TYR A 66 10.53 3.67 -5.50
CA TYR A 66 11.21 2.51 -4.94
C TYR A 66 12.72 2.73 -5.00
N PHE A 67 13.43 2.15 -4.05
CA PHE A 67 14.89 2.02 -4.08
C PHE A 67 15.29 0.79 -3.26
N PHE A 68 15.85 -0.24 -3.89
CA PHE A 68 16.32 -1.43 -3.19
C PHE A 68 17.40 -1.08 -2.15
N GLY A 69 17.14 -1.40 -0.87
CA GLY A 69 17.98 -0.99 0.26
C GLY A 69 17.74 0.46 0.71
N GLY A 70 16.69 1.11 0.20
CA GLY A 70 16.22 2.42 0.62
C GLY A 70 15.61 2.33 2.01
N LYS A 71 16.00 3.26 2.90
CA LYS A 71 15.62 3.26 4.30
C LYS A 71 15.37 4.69 4.76
N ALA A 72 14.61 4.81 5.84
CA ALA A 72 14.49 6.04 6.61
C ALA A 72 14.60 5.69 8.10
N ASP A 73 15.66 4.94 8.46
CA ASP A 73 15.90 4.46 9.83
C ASP A 73 16.98 5.26 10.57
N ASP A 74 17.59 6.27 9.94
CA ASP A 74 18.46 7.24 10.58
C ASP A 74 18.22 8.67 10.04
N GLU A 75 18.63 9.68 10.82
CA GLU A 75 18.43 11.09 10.49
C GLU A 75 19.07 11.47 9.15
N THR A 76 20.19 10.82 8.79
CA THR A 76 20.91 11.14 7.54
C THR A 76 20.16 10.64 6.30
N THR A 77 19.62 9.42 6.36
CA THR A 77 18.83 8.80 5.29
C THR A 77 17.46 9.47 5.15
N LEU A 78 16.82 9.81 6.27
CA LEU A 78 15.56 10.55 6.28
C LEU A 78 15.74 11.97 5.73
N THR A 79 16.76 12.70 6.20
CA THR A 79 17.11 14.02 5.66
C THR A 79 17.38 13.93 4.16
N ARG A 80 18.07 12.87 3.69
CA ARG A 80 18.31 12.69 2.25
C ARG A 80 17.01 12.50 1.50
N LEU A 81 16.16 11.56 1.92
CA LEU A 81 14.90 11.23 1.25
C LEU A 81 14.09 12.51 0.96
N PHE A 82 13.89 13.34 1.98
CA PHE A 82 13.06 14.54 1.92
C PHE A 82 13.79 15.83 1.54
N SER A 83 15.11 15.80 1.33
CA SER A 83 15.95 16.99 1.09
C SER A 83 15.53 17.85 -0.11
N ARG A 84 14.72 17.32 -1.03
CA ARG A 84 14.22 18.02 -2.21
C ARG A 84 12.72 17.96 -2.39
N ALA A 85 11.96 17.48 -1.40
CA ALA A 85 10.50 17.44 -1.50
C ALA A 85 9.95 18.83 -1.88
N PRO A 86 8.98 18.91 -2.82
CA PRO A 86 8.21 17.80 -3.39
C PRO A 86 8.87 17.08 -4.58
N LEU A 87 10.09 17.49 -4.98
CA LEU A 87 10.90 16.81 -5.99
C LEU A 87 11.74 15.69 -5.35
N TYR A 88 12.53 15.01 -6.17
CA TYR A 88 13.26 13.82 -5.76
C TYR A 88 14.72 14.09 -5.39
N SER A 89 15.19 13.44 -4.32
CA SER A 89 16.62 13.34 -4.03
C SER A 89 17.27 12.24 -4.88
N LYS A 90 18.60 12.23 -4.98
CA LYS A 90 19.35 11.20 -5.72
C LYS A 90 20.47 10.62 -4.87
N ARG A 91 20.93 9.43 -5.24
CA ARG A 91 22.04 8.73 -4.58
C ARG A 91 23.02 8.19 -5.61
N GLU A 92 24.30 8.47 -5.40
CA GLU A 92 25.38 7.82 -6.11
C GLU A 92 25.53 6.36 -5.65
N ILE A 93 25.74 5.47 -6.61
CA ILE A 93 25.95 4.05 -6.38
C ILE A 93 27.44 3.75 -6.33
N TRP A 94 27.92 3.32 -5.16
CA TRP A 94 29.35 3.06 -4.93
C TRP A 94 29.79 1.65 -5.37
N GLU A 95 28.86 0.71 -5.49
CA GLU A 95 29.12 -0.70 -5.80
C GLU A 95 28.23 -1.20 -6.94
N GLN A 96 28.79 -2.02 -7.83
CA GLN A 96 28.00 -2.69 -8.86
C GLN A 96 27.12 -3.74 -8.18
N THR A 97 25.82 -3.72 -8.45
CA THR A 97 24.89 -4.76 -8.01
C THR A 97 24.06 -5.26 -9.18
N ARG A 98 23.19 -6.25 -8.94
CA ARG A 98 22.20 -6.67 -9.94
C ARG A 98 21.10 -5.61 -10.21
N PHE A 99 21.02 -4.58 -9.36
CA PHE A 99 20.00 -3.52 -9.43
C PHE A 99 20.56 -2.18 -9.86
N TYR A 100 21.88 -1.97 -9.72
CA TYR A 100 22.49 -0.66 -9.81
C TYR A 100 23.86 -0.72 -10.45
N ASP A 101 24.11 0.26 -11.33
CA ASP A 101 25.40 0.47 -11.97
C ASP A 101 26.33 1.34 -11.12
N LYS A 102 27.56 0.86 -10.91
CA LYS A 102 28.57 1.62 -10.16
C LYS A 102 28.85 2.97 -10.81
N GLY A 103 28.93 4.03 -10.00
CA GLY A 103 29.19 5.41 -10.43
C GLY A 103 28.00 6.12 -11.07
N SER A 104 26.85 5.44 -11.21
CA SER A 104 25.61 6.07 -11.67
C SER A 104 24.85 6.71 -10.50
N TYR A 105 24.03 7.69 -10.82
CA TYR A 105 23.07 8.28 -9.89
C TYR A 105 21.68 7.71 -10.15
N TYR A 106 20.97 7.35 -9.08
CA TYR A 106 19.57 6.94 -9.14
C TYR A 106 18.74 7.85 -8.24
N LEU A 107 17.47 8.07 -8.59
CA LEU A 107 16.53 8.70 -7.66
C LEU A 107 16.45 7.87 -6.37
N TYR A 108 16.54 8.54 -5.23
CA TYR A 108 16.51 7.88 -3.94
C TYR A 108 15.08 7.77 -3.42
N GLY A 109 14.79 6.64 -2.79
CA GLY A 109 13.47 6.26 -2.32
C GLY A 109 13.57 5.22 -1.21
N LEU A 110 12.49 4.45 -1.04
CA LEU A 110 12.39 3.45 0.02
C LEU A 110 12.30 2.03 -0.57
N ASP A 111 12.76 1.03 0.17
CA ASP A 111 12.34 -0.35 -0.08
C ASP A 111 11.12 -0.71 0.77
N CYS A 112 10.59 -1.93 0.60
CA CYS A 112 9.41 -2.39 1.35
C CYS A 112 9.54 -2.27 2.88
N SER A 113 10.73 -2.56 3.41
CA SER A 113 11.00 -2.45 4.85
C SER A 113 11.25 -1.01 5.24
N GLY A 114 12.01 -0.25 4.45
CA GLY A 114 12.22 1.17 4.66
C GLY A 114 10.90 1.95 4.74
N PHE A 115 9.96 1.65 3.85
CA PHE A 115 8.63 2.25 3.82
C PHE A 115 7.81 1.93 5.06
N THR A 116 7.62 0.65 5.38
CA THR A 116 6.80 0.25 6.54
C THR A 116 7.42 0.70 7.87
N GLN A 117 8.75 0.75 7.97
CA GLN A 117 9.44 1.30 9.14
C GLN A 117 9.30 2.81 9.27
N TRP A 118 9.34 3.54 8.15
CA TRP A 118 9.09 4.97 8.15
C TRP A 118 7.66 5.29 8.59
N VAL A 119 6.66 4.61 8.01
CA VAL A 119 5.25 4.76 8.40
C VAL A 119 5.06 4.53 9.90
N TYR A 120 5.70 3.50 10.45
CA TYR A 120 5.65 3.22 11.88
C TYR A 120 6.33 4.31 12.71
N ALA A 121 7.49 4.82 12.27
CA ALA A 121 8.20 5.89 12.96
C ALA A 121 7.34 7.17 13.04
N GLU A 122 6.72 7.57 11.93
CA GLU A 122 5.78 8.72 11.88
C GLU A 122 4.56 8.52 12.80
N ALA A 123 4.09 7.27 12.92
CA ALA A 123 3.01 6.92 13.84
C ALA A 123 3.47 6.78 15.31
N GLY A 124 4.76 6.94 15.61
CA GLY A 124 5.33 6.76 16.96
C GLY A 124 5.41 5.30 17.41
N LEU A 125 5.43 4.36 16.48
CA LEU A 125 5.51 2.92 16.72
C LEU A 125 6.95 2.39 16.58
N PRO A 126 7.29 1.29 17.28
CA PRO A 126 8.62 0.70 17.18
C PRO A 126 8.85 0.09 15.80
N LYS A 127 10.10 0.17 15.33
CA LYS A 127 10.59 -0.52 14.15
C LYS A 127 10.34 -2.03 14.26
N HIS A 128 9.78 -2.62 13.20
CA HIS A 128 9.64 -4.06 13.10
C HIS A 128 11.00 -4.75 12.86
N ASP A 129 11.10 -6.02 13.22
CA ASP A 129 12.30 -6.85 13.02
C ASP A 129 12.49 -7.19 11.52
N SER A 130 13.58 -7.86 11.17
CA SER A 130 13.80 -8.36 9.81
C SER A 130 12.66 -9.29 9.36
N LEU A 131 12.32 -9.24 8.07
CA LEU A 131 11.25 -10.05 7.47
C LEU A 131 11.48 -11.56 7.70
N SER A 132 12.75 -11.98 7.73
CA SER A 132 13.14 -13.35 8.07
C SER A 132 12.74 -13.72 9.50
N ASN A 133 13.03 -12.86 10.48
CA ASN A 133 12.70 -13.12 11.88
C ASN A 133 11.19 -13.15 12.10
N MET A 134 10.46 -12.22 11.49
CA MET A 134 9.00 -12.15 11.59
C MET A 134 8.32 -13.44 11.11
N ILE A 135 8.82 -14.07 10.03
CA ILE A 135 8.29 -15.35 9.53
C ILE A 135 8.80 -16.56 10.33
N LEU A 136 10.11 -16.59 10.65
CA LEU A 136 10.78 -17.82 11.10
C LEU A 136 10.84 -17.98 12.62
N GLN A 137 10.97 -16.90 13.39
CA GLN A 137 11.16 -16.96 14.85
C GLN A 137 9.82 -17.08 15.60
N TYR A 138 9.06 -18.14 15.33
CA TYR A 138 7.74 -18.34 15.93
C TYR A 138 7.78 -18.44 17.46
N GLY A 139 8.84 -19.00 18.05
CA GLY A 139 9.00 -19.03 19.51
C GLY A 139 9.04 -17.64 20.16
N LYS A 140 9.52 -16.63 19.42
CA LYS A 140 9.54 -15.23 19.85
C LYS A 140 8.25 -14.49 19.51
N TYR A 141 7.71 -14.72 18.30
CA TYR A 141 6.65 -13.91 17.71
C TYR A 141 5.29 -14.60 17.54
N GLY A 142 5.09 -15.79 18.09
CA GLY A 142 3.86 -16.57 17.85
C GLY A 142 2.57 -15.85 18.22
N LYS A 143 2.61 -14.95 19.23
CA LYS A 143 1.48 -14.10 19.62
C LYS A 143 1.17 -12.99 18.62
N ASN A 144 2.18 -12.53 17.88
CA ASN A 144 2.06 -11.48 16.87
C ASN A 144 1.48 -12.02 15.56
N HIS A 145 1.50 -13.33 15.34
CA HIS A 145 0.96 -13.95 14.12
C HIS A 145 -0.57 -14.02 14.21
N VAL A 146 -1.25 -13.11 13.52
CA VAL A 146 -2.71 -13.15 13.33
C VAL A 146 -3.05 -14.38 12.49
N TYR A 147 -2.44 -14.46 11.30
CA TYR A 147 -2.49 -15.61 10.41
C TYR A 147 -1.10 -15.96 9.88
N SER A 148 -0.90 -17.20 9.46
CA SER A 148 0.33 -17.63 8.81
C SER A 148 0.13 -18.91 8.00
N HIS A 149 1.12 -19.25 7.18
CA HIS A 149 1.22 -20.55 6.50
C HIS A 149 1.34 -21.76 7.45
N ARG A 150 1.46 -21.56 8.78
CA ARG A 150 1.64 -22.64 9.75
C ARG A 150 0.31 -23.26 10.17
N LYS A 151 0.35 -24.57 10.47
CA LYS A 151 -0.79 -25.32 11.02
C LYS A 151 -1.32 -24.65 12.29
N GLY A 152 -2.64 -24.46 12.37
CA GLY A 152 -3.32 -23.85 13.52
C GLY A 152 -3.35 -22.31 13.50
N LYS A 153 -2.72 -21.67 12.52
CA LYS A 153 -2.77 -20.22 12.27
C LYS A 153 -3.27 -19.92 10.84
N GLY A 154 -4.05 -20.84 10.27
CA GLY A 154 -4.53 -20.74 8.90
C GLY A 154 -5.36 -19.48 8.70
N MET A 155 -5.21 -18.89 7.52
CA MET A 155 -5.98 -17.74 7.09
C MET A 155 -7.43 -18.17 6.76
N PRO A 156 -8.45 -17.34 7.05
CA PRO A 156 -9.79 -17.56 6.51
C PRO A 156 -9.80 -17.39 4.99
N SER A 157 -10.96 -17.58 4.36
CA SER A 157 -11.15 -17.21 2.96
C SER A 157 -10.93 -15.71 2.77
N TYR A 158 -10.51 -15.29 1.56
CA TYR A 158 -10.09 -13.91 1.30
C TYR A 158 -11.19 -12.87 1.51
N ASP A 159 -12.44 -13.23 1.24
CA ASP A 159 -13.65 -12.44 1.51
C ASP A 159 -13.88 -12.17 3.01
N LYS A 160 -13.26 -12.94 3.90
CA LYS A 160 -13.36 -12.81 5.37
C LYS A 160 -12.04 -12.42 6.02
N LEU A 161 -11.01 -12.20 5.22
CA LEU A 161 -9.68 -11.92 5.73
C LEU A 161 -9.64 -10.59 6.48
N ALA A 162 -10.28 -9.57 5.93
CA ALA A 162 -10.28 -8.22 6.50
C ALA A 162 -10.96 -8.16 7.88
N GLU A 163 -11.95 -9.02 8.16
CA GLU A 163 -12.76 -9.01 9.40
C GLU A 163 -11.94 -9.06 10.70
N ASN A 164 -10.73 -9.62 10.66
CA ASN A 164 -9.87 -9.80 11.84
C ASN A 164 -8.54 -9.03 11.74
N LEU A 165 -8.31 -8.36 10.61
CA LEU A 165 -7.15 -7.50 10.43
C LEU A 165 -7.43 -6.11 11.01
N GLN A 166 -6.36 -5.44 11.40
CA GLN A 166 -6.39 -4.06 11.84
C GLN A 166 -5.47 -3.24 10.95
N VAL A 167 -5.87 -2.01 10.64
CA VAL A 167 -4.99 -1.06 9.93
C VAL A 167 -3.64 -1.02 10.61
N GLY A 168 -2.57 -1.25 9.84
CA GLY A 168 -1.23 -1.38 10.39
C GLY A 168 -0.71 -2.82 10.52
N ASP A 169 -1.57 -3.84 10.47
CA ASP A 169 -1.12 -5.23 10.42
C ASP A 169 -0.26 -5.46 9.16
N LEU A 170 0.87 -6.17 9.34
CA LEU A 170 1.85 -6.36 8.28
C LEU A 170 1.72 -7.73 7.64
N LEU A 171 1.51 -7.78 6.33
CA LEU A 171 1.70 -8.99 5.56
C LEU A 171 3.19 -9.12 5.20
N VAL A 172 3.87 -10.11 5.78
CA VAL A 172 5.22 -10.50 5.36
C VAL A 172 5.11 -11.80 4.57
N ALA A 173 5.60 -11.81 3.33
CA ALA A 173 5.49 -12.97 2.48
C ALA A 173 6.74 -13.21 1.62
N LYS A 174 7.01 -14.47 1.30
CA LYS A 174 8.17 -14.90 0.52
C LYS A 174 7.73 -15.58 -0.77
N LYS A 175 7.94 -14.90 -1.90
CA LYS A 175 7.95 -15.52 -3.23
C LYS A 175 9.41 -15.86 -3.58
N ARG A 176 10.02 -15.10 -4.50
CA ARG A 176 11.48 -15.15 -4.78
C ARG A 176 12.27 -14.47 -3.67
N ALA A 177 11.90 -13.24 -3.34
CA ALA A 177 12.40 -12.50 -2.18
C ALA A 177 11.29 -12.35 -1.12
N ARG A 178 11.67 -11.93 0.08
CA ARG A 178 10.69 -11.51 1.10
C ARG A 178 10.24 -10.09 0.79
N HIS A 179 8.97 -9.85 0.98
CA HIS A 179 8.31 -8.55 0.82
C HIS A 179 7.43 -8.29 2.03
N ILE A 180 7.23 -7.01 2.36
CA ILE A 180 6.33 -6.59 3.44
C ILE A 180 5.37 -5.54 2.92
N MET A 181 4.11 -5.67 3.33
CA MET A 181 3.02 -4.76 3.00
C MET A 181 2.20 -4.48 4.27
N MET A 182 1.51 -3.36 4.32
CA MET A 182 0.66 -2.98 5.45
C MET A 182 -0.82 -3.01 5.05
N PHE A 183 -1.67 -3.66 5.84
CA PHE A 183 -3.12 -3.63 5.66
C PHE A 183 -3.67 -2.22 5.89
N ILE A 184 -4.55 -1.78 5.00
CA ILE A 184 -5.16 -0.44 5.04
C ILE A 184 -6.69 -0.44 5.07
N GLY A 185 -7.32 -1.62 5.04
CA GLY A 185 -8.77 -1.76 4.89
C GLY A 185 -9.14 -2.52 3.62
N THR A 186 -10.35 -2.28 3.13
CA THR A 186 -10.96 -2.85 1.92
C THR A 186 -11.39 -1.74 0.98
N LEU A 187 -11.76 -2.04 -0.27
CA LEU A 187 -12.33 -1.03 -1.18
C LEU A 187 -13.60 -0.41 -0.57
N ARG A 188 -14.41 -1.24 0.11
CA ARG A 188 -15.63 -0.82 0.78
C ARG A 188 -15.38 0.19 1.91
N ASP A 189 -14.27 0.07 2.63
CA ASP A 189 -13.90 1.01 3.71
C ASP A 189 -13.57 2.40 3.15
N PHE A 190 -13.13 2.50 1.88
CA PHE A 190 -12.91 3.76 1.16
C PHE A 190 -14.17 4.24 0.40
N GLY A 191 -15.33 3.61 0.62
CA GLY A 191 -16.60 4.02 0.03
C GLY A 191 -16.77 3.68 -1.44
N TYR A 192 -15.96 2.76 -2.00
CA TYR A 192 -16.21 2.25 -3.34
C TYR A 192 -17.44 1.34 -3.38
N THR A 193 -18.23 1.45 -4.45
CA THR A 193 -19.44 0.64 -4.66
C THR A 193 -19.33 -0.28 -5.87
N GLU A 194 -20.27 -1.21 -5.99
CA GLU A 194 -20.39 -2.09 -7.15
C GLU A 194 -20.74 -1.31 -8.42
N GLU A 195 -21.50 -0.21 -8.32
CA GLU A 195 -21.79 0.63 -9.47
C GLU A 195 -20.55 1.39 -9.98
N GLU A 196 -19.69 1.85 -9.06
CA GLU A 196 -18.45 2.54 -9.41
C GLU A 196 -17.40 1.58 -9.97
N LEU A 197 -17.29 0.37 -9.40
CA LEU A 197 -16.27 -0.62 -9.75
C LEU A 197 -16.89 -1.99 -10.11
N PRO A 198 -17.61 -2.12 -11.23
CA PRO A 198 -18.35 -3.34 -11.56
C PRO A 198 -17.45 -4.58 -11.71
N GLU A 199 -16.23 -4.43 -12.21
CA GLU A 199 -15.27 -5.54 -12.34
C GLU A 199 -14.68 -5.98 -10.99
N LEU A 200 -14.70 -5.10 -9.99
CA LEU A 200 -14.22 -5.37 -8.62
C LEU A 200 -15.36 -5.70 -7.65
N ALA A 201 -16.62 -5.68 -8.09
CA ALA A 201 -17.78 -5.96 -7.25
C ALA A 201 -17.63 -7.24 -6.37
N PRO A 202 -17.11 -8.37 -6.88
CA PRO A 202 -16.91 -9.58 -6.06
C PRO A 202 -15.81 -9.46 -5.00
N TYR A 203 -14.98 -8.41 -5.07
CA TYR A 203 -13.75 -8.25 -4.30
C TYR A 203 -13.74 -6.97 -3.43
N LEU A 204 -14.88 -6.27 -3.30
CA LEU A 204 -14.93 -5.01 -2.55
C LEU A 204 -14.51 -5.15 -1.07
N ASP A 205 -14.74 -6.33 -0.49
CA ASP A 205 -14.42 -6.67 0.90
C ASP A 205 -13.03 -7.34 1.05
N TYR A 206 -12.27 -7.45 -0.04
CA TYR A 206 -10.95 -8.08 0.00
C TYR A 206 -9.91 -7.11 0.57
N ALA A 207 -8.91 -7.68 1.24
CA ALA A 207 -7.89 -6.90 1.90
C ALA A 207 -7.03 -6.09 0.90
N LEU A 208 -6.97 -4.78 1.13
CA LEU A 208 -6.03 -3.88 0.49
C LEU A 208 -4.76 -3.76 1.34
N VAL A 209 -3.62 -3.68 0.66
CA VAL A 209 -2.34 -3.44 1.28
C VAL A 209 -1.56 -2.34 0.58
N ILE A 210 -0.90 -1.48 1.34
CA ILE A 210 0.05 -0.49 0.84
C ILE A 210 1.48 -0.96 1.05
N HIS A 211 2.35 -0.77 0.06
CA HIS A 211 3.73 -1.22 0.10
C HIS A 211 4.61 -0.44 -0.87
N CYS A 212 5.92 -0.48 -0.65
CA CYS A 212 6.90 0.04 -1.59
C CYS A 212 7.64 -1.11 -2.25
N GLY A 213 7.64 -1.16 -3.57
CA GLY A 213 8.26 -2.27 -4.30
C GLY A 213 8.18 -2.09 -5.80
N PRO A 214 8.55 -3.15 -6.55
CA PRO A 214 8.46 -3.11 -7.99
C PRO A 214 7.02 -2.88 -8.47
N ASN A 215 6.80 -1.85 -9.27
CA ASN A 215 5.49 -1.52 -9.84
C ASN A 215 5.66 -0.78 -11.16
N PHE A 216 5.21 -1.42 -12.25
CA PHE A 216 5.36 -0.89 -13.60
C PHE A 216 4.71 0.48 -13.80
N ALA A 217 3.61 0.78 -13.10
CA ALA A 217 2.90 2.05 -13.22
C ALA A 217 3.76 3.24 -12.75
N TYR A 218 4.70 3.00 -11.83
CA TYR A 218 5.55 4.04 -11.25
C TYR A 218 6.84 4.22 -12.04
N THR A 219 7.37 3.15 -12.65
CA THR A 219 8.58 3.25 -13.49
C THR A 219 8.39 4.28 -14.60
N ASP A 220 7.30 4.17 -15.36
CA ASP A 220 7.02 5.07 -16.49
C ASP A 220 6.75 6.51 -16.01
N ARG A 221 6.01 6.65 -14.90
CA ARG A 221 5.71 7.95 -14.29
C ARG A 221 6.98 8.69 -13.86
N ILE A 222 7.86 8.01 -13.13
CA ILE A 222 9.11 8.61 -12.65
C ILE A 222 10.09 8.85 -13.82
N GLN A 223 10.07 8.01 -14.85
CA GLN A 223 10.86 8.27 -16.06
C GLN A 223 10.38 9.55 -16.76
N ALA A 224 9.06 9.77 -16.86
CA ALA A 224 8.52 11.01 -17.41
C ALA A 224 8.95 12.25 -16.60
N PHE A 225 9.01 12.14 -15.27
CA PHE A 225 9.59 13.19 -14.42
C PHE A 225 11.04 13.50 -14.81
N LEU A 226 11.89 12.47 -14.94
CA LEU A 226 13.31 12.66 -15.31
C LEU A 226 13.46 13.27 -16.71
N ASP A 227 12.61 12.84 -17.65
CA ASP A 227 12.60 13.37 -19.02
C ASP A 227 12.19 14.84 -19.07
N ALA A 228 11.19 15.24 -18.28
CA ALA A 228 10.79 16.63 -18.14
C ALA A 228 11.85 17.52 -17.45
N HIS A 229 12.82 16.92 -16.75
CA HIS A 229 13.89 17.61 -16.03
C HIS A 229 15.29 17.37 -16.62
N GLN A 230 15.40 16.96 -17.90
CA GLN A 230 16.70 16.69 -18.53
C GLN A 230 17.63 17.91 -18.59
N ASP A 231 17.07 19.11 -18.62
CA ASP A 231 17.82 20.38 -18.61
C ASP A 231 18.28 20.79 -17.19
N ASP A 232 17.73 20.17 -16.14
CA ASP A 232 18.20 20.37 -14.77
C ASP A 232 19.51 19.59 -14.56
N SER A 233 20.60 20.32 -14.35
CA SER A 233 21.92 19.76 -14.04
C SER A 233 21.92 18.76 -12.87
N TYR A 234 20.96 18.88 -11.95
CA TYR A 234 20.80 17.95 -10.84
C TYR A 234 20.23 16.60 -11.30
N TYR A 235 19.28 16.56 -12.23
CA TYR A 235 18.65 15.33 -12.72
C TYR A 235 19.29 14.75 -13.99
N LYS A 236 20.16 15.52 -14.63
CA LYS A 236 20.91 15.07 -15.80
C LYS A 236 21.67 13.76 -15.55
N GLY A 237 21.34 12.74 -16.35
CA GLY A 237 21.96 11.41 -16.28
C GLY A 237 21.57 10.58 -15.05
N VAL A 238 20.58 11.03 -14.27
CA VAL A 238 20.01 10.25 -13.17
C VAL A 238 19.07 9.19 -13.74
N LYS A 239 19.09 8.00 -13.14
CA LYS A 239 18.24 6.87 -13.51
C LYS A 239 17.10 6.70 -12.50
N THR A 240 15.98 6.14 -12.94
CA THR A 240 14.92 5.68 -12.03
C THR A 240 15.13 4.23 -11.60
N THR A 241 14.39 3.77 -10.59
CA THR A 241 14.25 2.35 -10.28
C THR A 241 12.85 1.85 -10.64
N ASP A 242 12.66 0.53 -10.58
CA ASP A 242 11.48 -0.14 -11.14
C ASP A 242 10.25 -0.11 -10.22
N GLY A 243 9.87 1.01 -9.61
CA GLY A 243 8.62 1.06 -8.85
C GLY A 243 8.43 2.24 -7.89
N GLY A 244 7.54 2.05 -6.92
CA GLY A 244 7.13 3.08 -5.98
C GLY A 244 6.28 2.54 -4.83
N VAL A 245 5.79 3.45 -3.99
CA VAL A 245 4.72 3.16 -3.03
C VAL A 245 3.41 2.97 -3.78
N ALA A 246 2.71 1.87 -3.54
CA ALA A 246 1.46 1.54 -4.21
C ALA A 246 0.53 0.73 -3.29
N ILE A 247 -0.76 0.80 -3.60
CA ILE A 247 -1.83 -0.05 -3.05
C ILE A 247 -2.06 -1.24 -3.99
N SER A 248 -2.17 -2.44 -3.40
CA SER A 248 -2.52 -3.69 -4.06
C SER A 248 -3.65 -4.40 -3.33
N ILE A 249 -4.40 -5.23 -4.05
CA ILE A 249 -5.44 -6.10 -3.49
C ILE A 249 -4.94 -7.54 -3.30
N ILE A 250 -5.36 -8.19 -2.22
CA ILE A 250 -4.96 -9.56 -1.86
C ILE A 250 -6.10 -10.53 -2.10
N GLY A 251 -5.81 -11.67 -2.73
CA GLY A 251 -6.73 -12.80 -2.82
C GLY A 251 -7.52 -12.92 -4.12
N VAL A 252 -7.45 -11.91 -4.97
CA VAL A 252 -8.04 -11.96 -6.31
C VAL A 252 -7.21 -12.90 -7.19
N PRO A 253 -7.81 -13.89 -7.88
CA PRO A 253 -7.12 -14.67 -8.89
C PRO A 253 -6.63 -13.77 -10.02
N PHE A 254 -5.39 -13.96 -10.48
CA PHE A 254 -4.89 -13.24 -11.67
C PHE A 254 -5.82 -13.41 -12.86
N ALA A 255 -6.42 -14.61 -13.00
CA ALA A 255 -7.40 -14.99 -14.01
C ALA A 255 -8.60 -14.03 -14.13
N ASP A 256 -8.93 -13.34 -13.05
CA ASP A 256 -10.12 -12.49 -12.96
C ASP A 256 -9.80 -11.02 -13.27
N ALA A 257 -8.52 -10.64 -13.30
CA ALA A 257 -8.12 -9.30 -13.72
C ALA A 257 -8.28 -9.14 -15.25
N PRO A 258 -8.82 -8.00 -15.71
CA PRO A 258 -8.95 -7.68 -17.14
C PRO A 258 -7.59 -7.48 -17.81
N ASN A 259 -6.61 -6.97 -17.05
CA ASN A 259 -5.30 -6.62 -17.57
C ASN A 259 -4.19 -7.45 -16.94
N ARG A 260 -3.19 -7.81 -17.76
CA ARG A 260 -1.98 -8.52 -17.34
C ARG A 260 -0.77 -8.12 -18.17
N GLY A 261 0.41 -8.23 -17.58
CA GLY A 261 1.67 -7.97 -18.27
C GLY A 261 2.88 -8.42 -17.47
N SER A 262 3.98 -8.70 -18.17
CA SER A 262 5.26 -9.02 -17.57
C SER A 262 6.18 -7.80 -17.67
N TYR A 263 6.70 -7.34 -16.53
CA TYR A 263 7.60 -6.19 -16.45
C TYR A 263 8.88 -6.60 -15.72
N GLY A 264 9.98 -6.62 -16.46
CA GLY A 264 11.24 -7.19 -16.01
C GLY A 264 11.07 -8.67 -15.67
N VAL A 265 11.25 -9.02 -14.39
CA VAL A 265 11.15 -10.40 -13.90
C VAL A 265 9.83 -10.71 -13.19
N ASN A 266 8.90 -9.76 -13.16
CA ASN A 266 7.64 -9.85 -12.41
C ASN A 266 6.44 -9.86 -13.35
N ASP A 267 5.46 -10.70 -13.04
CA ASP A 267 4.15 -10.71 -13.69
C ASP A 267 3.16 -9.93 -12.85
N PHE A 268 2.39 -9.07 -13.52
CA PHE A 268 1.37 -8.23 -12.91
C PHE A 268 0.01 -8.53 -13.53
N ALA A 269 -1.01 -8.44 -12.68
CA ALA A 269 -2.42 -8.43 -13.05
C ALA A 269 -3.08 -7.27 -12.30
N TRP A 270 -3.95 -6.51 -12.95
CA TRP A 270 -4.53 -5.31 -12.34
C TRP A 270 -5.91 -4.96 -12.90
N PHE A 271 -6.61 -4.13 -12.13
CA PHE A 271 -7.81 -3.42 -12.54
C PHE A 271 -7.45 -1.95 -12.76
N ASP A 272 -7.99 -1.33 -13.81
CA ASP A 272 -7.86 0.11 -14.01
C ASP A 272 -8.97 0.79 -13.20
N MET A 273 -8.59 1.68 -12.29
CA MET A 273 -9.51 2.46 -11.46
C MET A 273 -9.96 3.72 -12.23
N PRO A 274 -11.10 4.35 -11.86
CA PRO A 274 -11.64 5.50 -12.58
C PRO A 274 -10.71 6.72 -12.68
N ASP A 275 -9.80 6.90 -11.72
CA ASP A 275 -8.78 7.95 -11.68
C ASP A 275 -7.53 7.62 -12.51
N GLY A 276 -7.50 6.45 -13.16
CA GLY A 276 -6.35 5.94 -13.89
C GLY A 276 -5.34 5.18 -12.99
N TYR A 277 -5.62 5.05 -11.70
CA TYR A 277 -4.80 4.23 -10.82
C TYR A 277 -4.87 2.74 -11.21
N LYS A 278 -3.73 2.05 -11.18
CA LYS A 278 -3.64 0.62 -11.51
C LYS A 278 -3.65 -0.21 -10.24
N LEU A 279 -4.82 -0.69 -9.83
CA LEU A 279 -4.96 -1.54 -8.65
C LEU A 279 -4.42 -2.94 -8.95
N THR A 280 -3.17 -3.15 -8.57
CA THR A 280 -2.46 -4.41 -8.80
C THR A 280 -2.89 -5.50 -7.83
N ILE A 281 -2.90 -6.74 -8.29
CA ILE A 281 -3.10 -7.91 -7.45
C ILE A 281 -1.75 -8.37 -6.89
N TRP A 282 -1.64 -8.46 -5.57
CA TRP A 282 -0.50 -9.13 -4.95
C TRP A 282 -0.86 -10.59 -4.65
N ASP A 283 -0.38 -11.47 -5.52
CA ASP A 283 -0.77 -12.89 -5.54
C ASP A 283 -0.13 -13.71 -4.40
N LEU A 284 -0.77 -13.68 -3.23
CA LEU A 284 -0.36 -14.42 -2.04
C LEU A 284 -0.33 -15.96 -2.23
N PRO A 285 -1.22 -16.60 -3.01
CA PRO A 285 -1.16 -18.04 -3.24
C PRO A 285 0.20 -18.57 -3.74
N ASN A 286 0.93 -17.78 -4.54
CA ASN A 286 2.27 -18.15 -5.00
C ASN A 286 3.41 -17.90 -3.99
N ALA A 287 3.10 -17.49 -2.75
CA ALA A 287 4.09 -17.36 -1.69
C ALA A 287 4.44 -18.71 -1.05
N THR A 288 5.74 -18.98 -0.92
CA THR A 288 6.28 -20.18 -0.25
C THR A 288 6.14 -20.13 1.28
N SER A 289 6.00 -18.93 1.84
CA SER A 289 5.73 -18.71 3.28
C SER A 289 5.18 -17.30 3.49
N PHE A 290 4.31 -17.13 4.48
CA PHE A 290 3.78 -15.82 4.85
C PHE A 290 3.35 -15.76 6.33
N CYS A 291 3.24 -14.54 6.85
CA CYS A 291 2.48 -14.24 8.06
C CYS A 291 1.80 -12.86 7.94
N TRP A 292 0.59 -12.78 8.48
CA TRP A 292 -0.03 -11.53 8.91
C TRP A 292 0.42 -11.25 10.35
N PHE A 293 1.06 -10.12 10.56
CA PHE A 293 1.81 -9.82 11.77
C PHE A 293 1.30 -8.53 12.41
N ARG A 294 0.82 -8.64 13.65
CA ARG A 294 0.42 -7.52 14.48
C ARG A 294 1.55 -7.16 15.43
N MET A 295 2.03 -5.92 15.41
CA MET A 295 3.15 -5.51 16.27
C MET A 295 2.79 -5.56 17.76
N ASN A 296 1.59 -5.09 18.10
CA ASN A 296 1.08 -5.01 19.47
C ASN A 296 -0.24 -5.78 19.58
N PRO A 297 -0.19 -7.14 19.64
CA PRO A 297 -1.36 -8.00 19.70
C PRO A 297 -2.03 -8.02 21.07
#